data_AF-A0ABD1EEN4-F1
#
_entry.id   AF-A0ABD1EEN4-F1
#
_cell.length_a   1.000
_cell.length_b   1.000
_cell.length_c   1.000
_cell.angle_alpha   90.00
_cell.angle_beta   90.00
_cell.angle_gamma   90.00
#
_symmetry.space_group_name_H-M   'P 1'
#
loop_
_entity.id
_entity.type
_entity.pdbx_description
1 polymer ?
#
loop_
_entity_poly.entity_id
_entity_poly.type
_entity_poly.pdbx_seq_one_letter_code
_entity_poly.pdbx_strand_id
1 'polypeptide(L)'
;MNKLCRQVSIESPGPIIKDCVFNFEVPVPDVPAKGARIRVVCAGACYRMRTRSPSTSSVSSVEDSGYSASHYGVRDGALFPGYEVAGVVDALGSEVPSSNEIKVGTRVALYPYDGIPHGYAEYIVVPSVDFLVPLPDSLPLGVAAMLPTGALLAKNAVLTAHKHVLQLFEDRAADHVVRILIVGTGGLALWALRIAQHHFKAPEYVDRVKITVATLKDEGLMRTAAELKRVNIVQWNEDLYEKQLIERTKNACNGLVDIVIDFGTTSRSLHRSLQCLNSGGVVLVSEEVAERLLPKFSRLIQQTNQKIEPVATGSIDQLKELVQHIASGDIVPPPHTEFSADEASKVVEKLCHSEIPGRAILRFHDIQ
;
A
#
# COMPACT_ATOMS: atom_id res chain seq x y z
N MET A 1 15.33 -30.58 21.83
CA MET A 1 15.91 -29.34 21.25
C MET A 1 14.82 -28.67 20.47
N ASN A 2 14.51 -27.40 20.77
CA ASN A 2 13.56 -26.64 19.96
C ASN A 2 14.21 -26.39 18.59
N LYS A 3 13.45 -26.56 17.51
CA LYS A 3 13.91 -26.19 16.17
C LYS A 3 14.10 -24.68 16.14
N LEU A 4 15.22 -24.21 15.59
CA LEU A 4 15.49 -22.80 15.36
C LEU A 4 15.13 -22.43 13.93
N CYS A 5 14.76 -21.17 13.71
CA CYS A 5 14.56 -20.57 12.40
C CYS A 5 15.17 -19.17 12.35
N ARG A 6 15.50 -18.71 11.16
CA ARG A 6 16.07 -17.40 10.93
C ARG A 6 15.01 -16.32 10.97
N GLN A 7 15.36 -15.20 11.59
CA GLN A 7 14.61 -13.96 11.59
C GLN A 7 15.56 -12.80 11.27
N VAL A 8 15.10 -11.89 10.41
CA VAL A 8 15.75 -10.63 10.11
C VAL A 8 14.98 -9.51 10.82
N SER A 9 15.65 -8.76 11.68
CA SER A 9 15.12 -7.52 12.24
C SER A 9 15.69 -6.34 11.48
N ILE A 10 14.86 -5.33 11.24
CA ILE A 10 15.31 -4.05 10.73
C ILE A 10 15.03 -2.98 11.78
N GLU A 11 16.09 -2.33 12.25
CA GLU A 11 16.04 -1.29 13.27
C GLU A 11 16.47 0.05 12.70
N SER A 12 16.11 1.13 13.40
CA SER A 12 16.48 2.48 12.96
C SER A 12 17.98 2.67 13.15
N PRO A 13 18.69 3.31 12.19
CA PRO A 13 20.11 3.57 12.34
C PRO A 13 20.34 4.42 13.59
N GLY A 14 21.23 3.95 14.47
CA GLY A 14 21.62 4.66 15.68
C GLY A 14 22.75 5.67 15.41
N PRO A 15 23.05 6.55 16.37
CA PRO A 15 24.18 7.49 16.25
C PRO A 15 25.56 6.79 16.20
N ILE A 16 25.64 5.53 16.63
CA ILE A 16 26.88 4.74 16.71
C ILE A 16 26.83 3.53 15.75
N ILE A 17 25.67 2.86 15.64
CA ILE A 17 25.48 1.68 14.80
C ILE A 17 24.77 2.12 13.52
N LYS A 18 25.49 2.06 12.39
CA LYS A 18 24.93 2.34 11.06
C LYS A 18 24.19 1.13 10.47
N ASP A 19 24.52 -0.08 10.94
CA ASP A 19 23.85 -1.29 10.49
C ASP A 19 22.41 -1.31 10.99
N CYS A 20 21.48 -1.37 10.05
CA CYS A 20 20.05 -1.38 10.32
C CYS A 20 19.48 -2.80 10.32
N VAL A 21 20.26 -3.81 9.93
CA VAL A 21 19.76 -5.17 9.65
C VAL A 21 20.49 -6.18 10.52
N PHE A 22 19.72 -6.91 11.31
CA PHE A 22 20.21 -7.89 12.27
C PHE A 22 19.61 -9.26 11.97
N ASN A 23 20.46 -10.29 11.93
CA ASN A 23 20.04 -11.68 11.72
C ASN A 23 20.07 -12.42 13.05
N PHE A 24 18.98 -13.12 13.36
CA PHE A 24 18.81 -13.90 14.57
C PHE A 24 18.39 -15.33 14.25
N GLU A 25 18.80 -16.26 15.10
CA GLU A 25 18.20 -17.58 15.19
C GLU A 25 17.23 -17.58 16.36
N VAL A 26 15.94 -17.76 16.08
CA VAL A 26 14.86 -17.77 17.07
C VAL A 26 14.16 -19.13 17.09
N PRO A 27 13.55 -19.55 18.20
CA PRO A 27 12.75 -20.76 18.23
C PRO A 27 11.60 -20.69 17.21
N VAL A 28 11.35 -21.79 16.50
CA VAL A 28 10.17 -21.91 15.63
C VAL A 28 8.92 -21.70 16.49
N PRO A 29 8.02 -20.78 16.11
CA PRO A 29 6.85 -20.45 16.93
C PRO A 29 5.86 -21.63 17.01
N ASP A 30 5.24 -21.75 18.18
CA ASP A 30 4.18 -22.72 18.45
C ASP A 30 2.88 -22.32 17.71
N VAL A 31 2.14 -23.33 17.24
CA VAL A 31 0.93 -23.12 16.44
C VAL A 31 -0.25 -22.82 17.37
N PRO A 32 -0.94 -21.68 17.24
CA PRO A 32 -2.14 -21.40 18.01
C PRO A 32 -3.25 -22.42 17.71
N ALA A 33 -4.08 -22.76 18.70
CA ALA A 33 -5.10 -23.82 18.57
C ALA A 33 -6.06 -23.63 17.38
N LYS A 34 -6.49 -22.39 17.10
CA LYS A 34 -7.36 -22.03 15.96
C LYS A 34 -6.60 -21.46 14.77
N GLY A 35 -5.28 -21.38 14.90
CA GLY A 35 -4.41 -20.66 14.00
C GLY A 35 -3.66 -21.56 13.03
N ALA A 36 -2.63 -20.98 12.42
CA ALA A 36 -1.72 -21.69 11.54
C ALA A 36 -0.30 -21.14 11.70
N ARG A 37 0.68 -21.99 11.41
CA ARG A 37 2.05 -21.58 11.15
C ARG A 37 2.28 -21.56 9.64
N ILE A 38 2.81 -20.46 9.15
CA ILE A 38 3.11 -20.23 7.75
C ILE A 38 4.63 -20.29 7.61
N ARG A 39 5.10 -21.09 6.65
CA ARG A 39 6.46 -20.99 6.14
C ARG A 39 6.50 -19.82 5.15
N VAL A 40 7.18 -18.74 5.52
CA VAL A 40 7.23 -17.52 4.73
C VAL A 40 8.08 -17.74 3.50
N VAL A 41 7.54 -17.48 2.32
CA VAL A 41 8.30 -17.59 1.06
C VAL A 41 8.74 -16.22 0.60
N CYS A 42 7.83 -15.25 0.62
CA CYS A 42 8.08 -13.87 0.21
C CYS A 42 7.52 -12.89 1.25
N ALA A 43 8.31 -11.87 1.57
CA ALA A 43 7.89 -10.74 2.39
C ALA A 43 8.20 -9.42 1.66
N GLY A 44 7.19 -8.59 1.43
CA GLY A 44 7.34 -7.30 0.77
C GLY A 44 7.87 -6.22 1.73
N ALA A 45 8.84 -5.42 1.28
CA ALA A 45 9.35 -4.30 2.06
C ALA A 45 8.36 -3.11 2.06
N CYS A 46 7.38 -3.12 2.99
CA CYS A 46 6.29 -2.13 3.07
C CYS A 46 6.55 -1.09 4.15
N TYR A 47 6.06 0.14 3.97
CA TYR A 47 6.08 1.14 5.04
C TYR A 47 5.39 0.63 6.31
N ARG A 48 6.00 0.90 7.46
CA ARG A 48 5.44 0.62 8.80
C ARG A 48 4.15 1.42 8.98
N MET A 49 3.06 0.74 9.34
CA MET A 49 1.89 1.43 9.89
C MET A 49 2.28 1.97 11.27
N ARG A 50 2.23 3.30 11.44
CA ARG A 50 2.72 3.97 12.67
C ARG A 50 1.80 3.82 13.87
N THR A 51 0.62 3.23 13.71
CA THR A 51 -0.30 2.95 14.80
C THR A 51 -0.41 1.45 14.99
N ARG A 52 -0.25 1.01 16.25
CA ARG A 52 -0.43 -0.34 16.80
C ARG A 52 0.84 -1.19 16.98
N SER A 53 1.68 -0.74 17.91
CA SER A 53 2.45 -1.67 18.75
C SER A 53 1.91 -1.57 20.19
N PRO A 54 1.42 -2.65 20.82
CA PRO A 54 1.43 -2.76 22.26
C PRO A 54 2.80 -3.30 22.67
N SER A 55 3.81 -2.44 22.68
CA SER A 55 5.14 -2.81 23.15
C SER A 55 5.53 -1.91 24.32
N THR A 56 5.22 -2.43 25.49
CA THR A 56 5.79 -2.04 26.78
C THR A 56 7.31 -2.08 26.73
N SER A 57 7.94 -0.91 26.62
CA SER A 57 9.20 -0.52 27.30
C SER A 57 9.94 0.58 26.53
N SER A 58 9.46 1.83 26.61
CA SER A 58 10.26 3.01 26.96
C SER A 58 9.41 4.27 26.85
N VAL A 59 9.29 4.97 27.98
CA VAL A 59 8.79 6.33 28.10
C VAL A 59 9.84 7.31 27.57
N SER A 60 9.39 8.45 27.06
CA SER A 60 10.12 9.56 26.36
C SER A 60 10.36 9.25 24.88
N SER A 61 9.72 9.89 23.89
CA SER A 61 9.56 11.34 23.76
C SER A 61 8.27 11.69 23.00
N VAL A 62 7.44 12.50 23.65
CA VAL A 62 6.60 13.48 22.97
C VAL A 62 7.50 14.53 22.32
N GLU A 63 7.08 15.01 21.16
CA GLU A 63 7.67 16.07 20.33
C GLU A 63 8.71 15.65 19.28
N ASP A 64 8.35 15.97 18.03
CA ASP A 64 9.19 16.17 16.85
C ASP A 64 10.02 15.01 16.30
N SER A 65 9.55 14.42 15.21
CA SER A 65 10.40 13.82 14.16
C SER A 65 9.55 13.47 12.94
N GLY A 66 9.16 14.52 12.21
CA GLY A 66 9.32 14.45 10.76
C GLY A 66 10.81 14.24 10.50
N TYR A 67 11.16 13.20 9.76
CA TYR A 67 12.55 12.77 9.54
C TYR A 67 13.26 12.33 10.83
N SER A 68 13.53 11.02 10.94
CA SER A 68 14.69 10.57 11.74
C SER A 68 15.91 11.38 11.27
N ALA A 69 16.81 11.74 12.19
CA ALA A 69 18.06 12.45 11.92
C ALA A 69 19.06 11.63 11.09
N SER A 70 18.59 10.75 10.21
CA SER A 70 19.29 10.30 9.02
C SER A 70 19.60 11.53 8.14
N HIS A 71 20.88 11.70 7.82
CA HIS A 71 21.43 12.79 7.00
C HIS A 71 20.56 13.13 5.79
N TYR A 72 20.49 14.41 5.40
CA TYR A 72 19.80 14.90 4.20
C TYR A 72 19.98 13.93 3.02
N GLY A 73 18.91 13.22 2.64
CA GLY A 73 18.89 12.32 1.48
C GLY A 73 18.79 10.81 1.76
N VAL A 74 18.90 10.36 3.02
CA VAL A 74 18.79 8.92 3.39
C VAL A 74 17.51 8.66 4.17
N ARG A 75 16.72 7.65 3.80
CA ARG A 75 15.52 7.22 4.54
C ARG A 75 15.87 6.26 5.67
N ASP A 76 15.01 6.17 6.69
CA ASP A 76 15.14 5.22 7.80
C ASP A 76 14.73 3.79 7.35
N GLY A 77 15.61 2.81 7.54
CA GLY A 77 15.39 1.41 7.18
C GLY A 77 14.29 0.73 8.01
N ALA A 78 14.08 1.13 9.27
CA ALA A 78 13.03 0.58 10.15
C ALA A 78 11.61 0.87 9.66
N LEU A 79 11.49 1.73 8.64
CA LEU A 79 10.24 1.95 7.95
C LEU A 79 9.78 0.71 7.18
N PHE A 80 10.59 -0.34 7.00
CA PHE A 80 10.23 -1.48 6.15
C PHE A 80 10.07 -2.81 6.88
N PRO A 81 9.19 -2.96 7.89
CA PRO A 81 9.13 -4.15 8.77
C PRO A 81 8.62 -5.46 8.16
N GLY A 82 8.14 -5.44 6.90
CA GLY A 82 7.81 -6.67 6.17
C GLY A 82 6.48 -7.34 6.51
N TYR A 83 5.39 -6.59 6.75
CA TYR A 83 4.07 -7.18 7.10
C TYR A 83 3.29 -7.76 5.91
N GLU A 84 3.86 -7.69 4.72
CA GLU A 84 3.27 -8.14 3.47
C GLU A 84 3.80 -9.54 3.14
N VAL A 85 3.11 -10.58 3.62
CA VAL A 85 3.62 -11.95 3.59
C VAL A 85 2.82 -12.85 2.67
N ALA A 86 3.52 -13.61 1.85
CA ALA A 86 3.00 -14.77 1.14
C ALA A 86 3.87 -16.01 1.40
N GLY A 87 3.24 -17.15 1.57
CA GLY A 87 3.93 -18.39 1.92
C GLY A 87 3.06 -19.61 1.82
N VAL A 88 3.46 -20.66 2.52
CA VAL A 88 2.78 -21.96 2.52
C VAL A 88 2.44 -22.35 3.95
N VAL A 89 1.24 -22.89 4.17
CA VAL A 89 0.86 -23.41 5.48
C VAL A 89 1.74 -24.61 5.86
N ASP A 90 2.52 -24.45 6.93
CA ASP A 90 3.40 -25.48 7.47
C ASP A 90 2.67 -26.38 8.47
N ALA A 91 1.85 -25.79 9.33
CA ALA A 91 1.09 -26.51 10.34
C ALA A 91 -0.22 -25.77 10.69
N LEU A 92 -1.23 -26.54 11.09
CA LEU A 92 -2.53 -26.04 11.55
C LEU A 92 -2.72 -26.34 13.03
N GLY A 93 -3.45 -25.47 13.71
CA GLY A 93 -3.85 -25.66 15.10
C GLY A 93 -4.82 -26.84 15.28
N SER A 94 -4.86 -27.39 16.49
CA SER A 94 -5.69 -28.56 16.83
C SER A 94 -7.20 -28.33 16.71
N GLU A 95 -7.66 -27.09 16.77
CA GLU A 95 -9.08 -26.70 16.66
C GLU A 95 -9.48 -26.27 15.24
N VAL A 96 -8.56 -26.30 14.27
CA VAL A 96 -8.90 -26.01 12.87
C VAL A 96 -9.67 -27.19 12.28
N PRO A 97 -10.93 -27.01 11.84
CA PRO A 97 -11.72 -28.12 11.31
C PRO A 97 -11.09 -28.68 10.03
N SER A 98 -11.07 -30.02 9.88
CA SER A 98 -10.54 -30.68 8.68
C SER A 98 -11.33 -30.35 7.40
N SER A 99 -12.54 -29.83 7.53
CA SER A 99 -13.40 -29.35 6.44
C SER A 99 -13.01 -27.97 5.91
N ASN A 100 -12.04 -27.28 6.52
CA ASN A 100 -11.56 -25.99 6.04
C ASN A 100 -10.86 -26.14 4.68
N GLU A 101 -10.96 -25.12 3.84
CA GLU A 101 -10.27 -25.04 2.55
C GLU A 101 -8.74 -25.01 2.73
N ILE A 102 -8.28 -24.38 3.82
CA ILE A 102 -6.87 -24.24 4.14
C ILE A 102 -6.35 -25.53 4.78
N LYS A 103 -5.34 -26.12 4.14
CA LYS A 103 -4.65 -27.34 4.56
C LYS A 103 -3.14 -27.09 4.66
N VAL A 104 -2.42 -27.99 5.31
CA VAL A 104 -0.95 -28.01 5.22
C VAL A 104 -0.55 -28.14 3.75
N GLY A 105 0.35 -27.27 3.29
CA GLY A 105 0.74 -27.15 1.89
C GLY A 105 -0.04 -26.12 1.09
N THR A 106 -1.14 -25.55 1.60
CA THR A 106 -1.89 -24.49 0.91
C THR A 106 -1.05 -23.21 0.83
N ARG A 107 -0.96 -22.63 -0.37
CA ARG A 107 -0.34 -21.32 -0.63
C ARG A 107 -1.27 -20.22 -0.11
N VAL A 108 -0.76 -19.29 0.68
CA VAL A 108 -1.57 -18.26 1.36
C VAL A 108 -0.89 -16.89 1.35
N ALA A 109 -1.70 -15.84 1.29
CA ALA A 109 -1.29 -14.48 1.64
C ALA A 109 -1.89 -14.10 3.00
N LEU A 110 -1.14 -13.32 3.78
CA LEU A 110 -1.53 -12.89 5.10
C LEU A 110 -2.31 -11.58 5.05
N TYR A 111 -3.59 -11.61 5.45
CA TYR A 111 -4.40 -10.40 5.61
C TYR A 111 -3.92 -9.60 6.83
N PRO A 112 -3.79 -8.25 6.75
CA PRO A 112 -3.33 -7.44 7.86
C PRO A 112 -4.35 -7.42 9.01
N TYR A 113 -3.89 -7.71 10.22
CA TYR A 113 -4.69 -7.64 11.45
C TYR A 113 -3.87 -7.04 12.60
N ASP A 114 -4.53 -6.70 13.70
CA ASP A 114 -3.87 -6.10 14.86
C ASP A 114 -2.97 -7.12 15.59
N GLY A 115 -1.69 -6.80 15.74
CA GLY A 115 -0.68 -7.74 16.28
C GLY A 115 -0.10 -8.71 15.24
N ILE A 116 -0.19 -8.40 13.94
CA ILE A 116 0.50 -9.16 12.88
C ILE A 116 2.03 -9.22 13.15
N PRO A 117 2.66 -10.40 13.09
CA PRO A 117 4.10 -10.51 13.26
C PRO A 117 4.85 -9.86 12.11
N HIS A 118 6.09 -9.43 12.38
CA HIS A 118 7.02 -9.01 11.33
C HIS A 118 7.29 -10.20 10.40
N GLY A 119 7.10 -10.00 9.09
CA GLY A 119 7.17 -11.08 8.12
C GLY A 119 8.58 -11.50 7.71
N TYR A 120 9.62 -10.86 8.21
CA TYR A 120 11.00 -11.26 7.94
C TYR A 120 11.48 -12.38 8.86
N ALA A 121 10.74 -13.47 8.90
CA ALA A 121 11.13 -14.70 9.56
C ALA A 121 10.79 -15.87 8.66
N GLU A 122 11.54 -16.97 8.73
CA GLU A 122 11.19 -18.18 7.95
C GLU A 122 9.83 -18.76 8.33
N TYR A 123 9.40 -18.54 9.57
CA TYR A 123 8.10 -18.96 10.07
C TYR A 123 7.40 -17.85 10.83
N ILE A 124 6.11 -17.68 10.55
CA ILE A 124 5.21 -16.82 11.32
C ILE A 124 3.96 -17.60 11.71
N VAL A 125 3.25 -17.11 12.73
CA VAL A 125 1.99 -17.69 13.18
C VAL A 125 0.87 -16.66 13.14
N VAL A 126 -0.33 -17.14 12.84
CA VAL A 126 -1.56 -16.37 12.91
C VAL A 126 -2.49 -16.96 13.96
N PRO A 127 -3.23 -16.13 14.71
CA PRO A 127 -4.11 -16.61 15.77
C PRO A 127 -5.37 -17.32 15.24
N SER A 128 -5.82 -16.96 14.03
CA SER A 128 -6.93 -17.62 13.32
C SER A 128 -6.56 -17.83 11.85
N VAL A 129 -7.02 -18.96 11.28
CA VAL A 129 -6.97 -19.21 9.84
C VAL A 129 -7.79 -18.21 9.02
N ASP A 130 -8.71 -17.48 9.63
CA ASP A 130 -9.52 -16.44 8.97
C ASP A 130 -8.69 -15.26 8.46
N PHE A 131 -7.45 -15.10 8.93
CA PHE A 131 -6.52 -14.09 8.43
C PHE A 131 -5.74 -14.54 7.19
N LEU A 132 -6.01 -15.73 6.67
CA LEU A 132 -5.32 -16.28 5.51
C LEU A 132 -6.21 -16.25 4.28
N VAL A 133 -5.64 -15.77 3.17
CA VAL A 133 -6.28 -15.83 1.87
C VAL A 133 -5.59 -16.91 1.03
N PRO A 134 -6.28 -17.97 0.61
CA PRO A 134 -5.71 -18.99 -0.25
C PRO A 134 -5.35 -18.41 -1.62
N LEU A 135 -4.24 -18.90 -2.19
CA LEU A 135 -3.69 -18.41 -3.44
C LEU A 135 -3.72 -19.50 -4.51
N PRO A 136 -4.17 -19.19 -5.74
CA PRO A 136 -4.10 -20.13 -6.85
C PRO A 136 -2.65 -20.30 -7.32
N ASP A 137 -2.31 -21.50 -7.81
CA ASP A 137 -0.97 -21.85 -8.30
C ASP A 137 -0.46 -20.91 -9.41
N SER A 138 -1.36 -20.31 -10.19
CA SER A 138 -1.01 -19.36 -11.24
C SER A 138 -0.47 -18.02 -10.74
N LEU A 139 -0.67 -17.68 -9.46
CA LEU A 139 -0.21 -16.41 -8.87
C LEU A 139 1.16 -16.60 -8.21
N PRO A 140 2.22 -15.91 -8.67
CA PRO A 140 3.54 -15.96 -8.03
C PRO A 140 3.51 -15.41 -6.60
N LEU A 141 4.19 -16.07 -5.67
CA LEU A 141 4.20 -15.67 -4.25
C LEU A 141 4.81 -14.29 -4.01
N GLY A 142 5.79 -13.86 -4.82
CA GLY A 142 6.33 -12.51 -4.73
C GLY A 142 5.29 -11.43 -5.04
N VAL A 143 4.47 -11.66 -6.07
CA VAL A 143 3.33 -10.78 -6.39
C VAL A 143 2.27 -10.84 -5.30
N ALA A 144 1.93 -12.04 -4.80
CA ALA A 144 0.94 -12.22 -3.75
C ALA A 144 1.31 -11.48 -2.46
N ALA A 145 2.60 -11.38 -2.14
CA ALA A 145 3.09 -10.62 -0.99
C ALA A 145 2.74 -9.13 -1.09
N MET A 146 2.62 -8.55 -2.29
CA MET A 146 2.33 -7.12 -2.49
C MET A 146 0.84 -6.75 -2.33
N LEU A 147 -0.04 -7.75 -2.15
CA LEU A 147 -1.49 -7.54 -2.17
C LEU A 147 -2.08 -7.05 -0.84
N PRO A 148 -1.70 -7.61 0.32
CA PRO A 148 -2.43 -7.39 1.56
C PRO A 148 -2.41 -5.96 2.10
N THR A 149 -1.41 -5.14 1.77
CA THR A 149 -1.40 -3.73 2.20
C THR A 149 -1.59 -2.78 1.03
N GLY A 150 -0.65 -2.72 0.09
CA GLY A 150 -0.63 -1.66 -0.90
C GLY A 150 -1.74 -1.78 -1.94
N ALA A 151 -1.93 -2.98 -2.49
CA ALA A 151 -3.00 -3.23 -3.46
C ALA A 151 -4.39 -3.14 -2.81
N LEU A 152 -4.52 -3.66 -1.58
CA LEU A 152 -5.77 -3.64 -0.84
C LEU A 152 -6.24 -2.21 -0.52
N LEU A 153 -5.34 -1.36 -0.01
CA LEU A 153 -5.63 0.05 0.23
C LEU A 153 -6.01 0.78 -1.06
N ALA A 154 -5.28 0.55 -2.14
CA ALA A 154 -5.59 1.12 -3.45
C ALA A 154 -6.97 0.68 -3.95
N LYS A 155 -7.34 -0.60 -3.79
CA LYS A 155 -8.65 -1.10 -4.15
C LYS A 155 -9.75 -0.45 -3.32
N ASN A 156 -9.60 -0.40 -2.00
CA ASN A 156 -10.61 0.20 -1.16
C ASN A 156 -10.78 1.69 -1.46
N ALA A 157 -9.70 2.41 -1.76
CA ALA A 157 -9.76 3.81 -2.21
C ALA A 157 -10.54 3.98 -3.52
N VAL A 158 -10.33 3.08 -4.51
CA VAL A 158 -11.09 3.08 -5.77
C VAL A 158 -12.57 2.79 -5.54
N LEU A 159 -12.90 1.83 -4.65
CA LEU A 159 -14.29 1.53 -4.31
C LEU A 159 -14.97 2.66 -3.55
N THR A 160 -14.25 3.36 -2.66
CA THR A 160 -14.75 4.57 -2.01
C THR A 160 -14.97 5.68 -3.04
N ALA A 161 -14.04 5.89 -3.97
CA ALA A 161 -14.23 6.83 -5.08
C ALA A 161 -15.45 6.47 -5.93
N HIS A 162 -15.68 5.18 -6.20
CA HIS A 162 -16.84 4.71 -6.94
C HIS A 162 -18.17 5.10 -6.26
N LYS A 163 -18.26 5.04 -4.92
CA LYS A 163 -19.46 5.52 -4.20
C LYS A 163 -19.74 7.01 -4.48
N HIS A 164 -18.69 7.83 -4.48
CA HIS A 164 -18.79 9.26 -4.84
C HIS A 164 -19.13 9.46 -6.32
N VAL A 165 -18.62 8.62 -7.22
CA VAL A 165 -19.00 8.64 -8.65
C VAL A 165 -20.50 8.41 -8.81
N LEU A 166 -21.05 7.40 -8.13
CA LEU A 166 -22.49 7.10 -8.19
C LEU A 166 -23.33 8.26 -7.65
N GLN A 167 -22.96 8.83 -6.50
CA GLN A 167 -23.64 10.01 -5.94
C GLN A 167 -23.61 11.21 -6.91
N LEU A 168 -22.46 11.47 -7.52
CA LEU A 168 -22.33 12.55 -8.50
C LEU A 168 -23.16 12.30 -9.77
N PHE A 169 -23.38 11.04 -10.16
CA PHE A 169 -24.27 10.72 -11.28
C PHE A 169 -25.74 10.97 -10.98
N GLU A 170 -26.16 10.88 -9.71
CA GLU A 170 -27.51 11.20 -9.25
C GLU A 170 -27.70 12.72 -9.09
N ASP A 171 -26.70 13.42 -8.53
CA ASP A 171 -26.79 14.84 -8.19
C ASP A 171 -26.54 15.80 -9.37
N ARG A 172 -25.80 15.35 -10.39
CA ARG A 172 -25.36 16.19 -11.53
C ARG A 172 -26.09 15.82 -12.82
N ALA A 173 -25.97 16.70 -13.81
CA ALA A 173 -26.52 16.46 -15.14
C ALA A 173 -25.97 15.17 -15.76
N ALA A 174 -26.76 14.53 -16.63
CA ALA A 174 -26.42 13.23 -17.22
C ALA A 174 -25.13 13.26 -18.05
N ASP A 175 -24.77 14.42 -18.60
CA ASP A 175 -23.55 14.68 -19.37
C ASP A 175 -22.33 15.04 -18.50
N HIS A 176 -22.49 15.13 -17.17
CA HIS A 176 -21.37 15.43 -16.27
C HIS A 176 -20.34 14.30 -16.31
N VAL A 177 -19.09 14.68 -16.62
CA VAL A 177 -17.93 13.79 -16.59
C VAL A 177 -17.23 13.93 -15.25
N VAL A 178 -17.24 12.86 -14.47
CA VAL A 178 -16.58 12.78 -13.18
C VAL A 178 -15.08 12.65 -13.38
N ARG A 179 -14.31 13.55 -12.77
CA ARG A 179 -12.85 13.60 -12.89
C ARG A 179 -12.19 13.12 -11.60
N ILE A 180 -11.36 12.09 -11.72
CA ILE A 180 -10.58 11.50 -10.62
C ILE A 180 -9.11 11.85 -10.82
N LEU A 181 -8.50 12.46 -9.81
CA LEU A 181 -7.05 12.69 -9.74
C LEU A 181 -6.42 11.70 -8.76
N ILE A 182 -5.54 10.83 -9.24
CA ILE A 182 -4.71 9.98 -8.39
C ILE A 182 -3.40 10.73 -8.13
N VAL A 183 -3.10 11.03 -6.89
CA VAL A 183 -1.87 11.70 -6.48
C VAL A 183 -0.96 10.68 -5.79
N GLY A 184 0.26 10.56 -6.25
CA GLY A 184 1.26 9.74 -5.57
C GLY A 184 2.37 9.28 -6.50
N THR A 185 3.45 8.77 -5.91
CA THR A 185 4.57 8.17 -6.62
C THR A 185 4.66 6.67 -6.31
N GLY A 186 5.03 5.89 -7.31
CA GLY A 186 5.41 4.48 -7.12
C GLY A 186 4.25 3.49 -7.02
N GLY A 187 4.49 2.42 -6.24
CA GLY A 187 3.66 1.22 -6.24
C GLY A 187 2.19 1.44 -5.89
N LEU A 188 1.88 2.30 -4.91
CA LEU A 188 0.49 2.57 -4.50
C LEU A 188 -0.31 3.29 -5.60
N ALA A 189 0.27 4.34 -6.20
CA ALA A 189 -0.38 5.07 -7.28
C ALA A 189 -0.54 4.18 -8.53
N LEU A 190 0.44 3.33 -8.82
CA LEU A 190 0.35 2.33 -9.90
C LEU A 190 -0.75 1.29 -9.65
N TRP A 191 -0.86 0.77 -8.42
CA TRP A 191 -1.96 -0.10 -8.03
C TRP A 191 -3.31 0.58 -8.24
N ALA A 192 -3.47 1.78 -7.68
CA ALA A 192 -4.72 2.54 -7.79
C ALA A 192 -5.08 2.84 -9.24
N LEU A 193 -4.10 3.21 -10.07
CA LEU A 193 -4.32 3.44 -11.50
C LEU A 193 -4.82 2.18 -12.21
N ARG A 194 -4.15 1.04 -12.03
CA ARG A 194 -4.50 -0.21 -12.72
C ARG A 194 -5.83 -0.78 -12.23
N ILE A 195 -6.09 -0.70 -10.93
CA ILE A 195 -7.37 -1.11 -10.33
C ILE A 195 -8.49 -0.18 -10.81
N ALA A 196 -8.30 1.14 -10.82
CA ALA A 196 -9.30 2.09 -11.29
C ALA A 196 -9.61 1.89 -12.78
N GLN A 197 -8.60 1.67 -13.62
CA GLN A 197 -8.81 1.38 -15.03
C GLN A 197 -9.59 0.09 -15.24
N HIS A 198 -9.28 -0.97 -14.49
CA HIS A 198 -10.05 -2.21 -14.55
C HIS A 198 -11.49 -2.01 -14.05
N HIS A 199 -11.68 -1.27 -12.96
CA HIS A 199 -12.99 -1.04 -12.34
C HIS A 199 -13.93 -0.18 -13.21
N PHE A 200 -13.41 0.90 -13.77
CA PHE A 200 -14.18 1.85 -14.59
C PHE A 200 -14.16 1.53 -16.10
N LYS A 201 -13.72 0.32 -16.50
CA LYS A 201 -13.74 -0.11 -17.92
C LYS A 201 -15.14 -0.39 -18.46
N ALA A 202 -16.12 -0.61 -17.58
CA ALA A 202 -17.49 -0.94 -17.98
C ALA A 202 -18.10 0.22 -18.82
N PRO A 203 -18.94 -0.09 -19.83
CA PRO A 203 -19.54 0.93 -20.70
C PRO A 203 -20.27 2.06 -19.96
N GLU A 204 -20.79 1.76 -18.78
CA GLU A 204 -21.50 2.72 -17.91
C GLU A 204 -20.60 3.84 -17.38
N TYR A 205 -19.29 3.57 -17.21
CA TYR A 205 -18.34 4.50 -16.62
C TYR A 205 -17.32 5.03 -17.63
N VAL A 206 -17.02 4.26 -18.67
CA VAL A 206 -15.85 4.45 -19.53
C VAL A 206 -15.79 5.82 -20.22
N ASP A 207 -16.94 6.42 -20.52
CA ASP A 207 -17.04 7.75 -21.15
C ASP A 207 -17.41 8.86 -20.15
N ARG A 208 -17.77 8.49 -18.91
CA ARG A 208 -18.22 9.41 -17.85
C ARG A 208 -17.21 9.58 -16.72
N VAL A 209 -16.17 8.75 -16.65
CA VAL A 209 -15.11 8.82 -15.64
C VAL A 209 -13.77 9.05 -16.34
N LYS A 210 -13.09 10.15 -15.99
CA LYS A 210 -11.74 10.47 -16.49
C LYS A 210 -10.74 10.41 -15.35
N ILE A 211 -9.66 9.66 -15.56
CA ILE A 211 -8.59 9.46 -14.58
C ILE A 211 -7.34 10.22 -15.03
N THR A 212 -6.81 11.05 -14.15
CA THR A 212 -5.51 11.72 -14.29
C THR A 212 -4.61 11.32 -13.14
N VAL A 213 -3.30 11.20 -13.38
CA VAL A 213 -2.32 10.88 -12.34
C VAL A 213 -1.35 12.03 -12.16
N ALA A 214 -1.18 12.49 -10.92
CA ALA A 214 -0.15 13.43 -10.51
C ALA A 214 0.99 12.72 -9.79
N THR A 215 2.22 12.89 -10.29
CA THR A 215 3.41 12.23 -9.72
C THR A 215 4.59 13.19 -9.54
N LEU A 216 5.36 13.04 -8.47
CA LEU A 216 6.60 13.81 -8.25
C LEU A 216 7.74 13.32 -9.14
N LYS A 217 7.88 11.99 -9.28
CA LYS A 217 8.92 11.31 -10.06
C LYS A 217 8.28 10.29 -11.00
N ASP A 218 8.86 10.10 -12.18
CA ASP A 218 8.40 9.04 -13.08
C ASP A 218 8.96 7.68 -12.63
N GLU A 219 8.16 6.93 -11.88
CA GLU A 219 8.47 5.57 -11.43
C GLU A 219 7.76 4.52 -12.31
N GLY A 220 7.79 4.72 -13.63
CA GLY A 220 7.10 3.85 -14.60
C GLY A 220 5.62 4.17 -14.77
N LEU A 221 5.17 5.28 -14.21
CA LEU A 221 3.81 5.80 -14.42
C LEU A 221 3.63 6.27 -15.86
N MET A 222 4.63 6.94 -16.45
CA MET A 222 4.56 7.36 -17.86
C MET A 222 4.42 6.19 -18.81
N ARG A 223 5.20 5.13 -18.59
CA ARG A 223 5.08 3.87 -19.35
C ARG A 223 3.69 3.26 -19.19
N THR A 224 3.20 3.16 -17.96
CA THR A 224 1.88 2.58 -17.67
C THR A 224 0.75 3.40 -18.31
N ALA A 225 0.80 4.73 -18.27
CA ALA A 225 -0.21 5.55 -18.94
C ALA A 225 -0.14 5.48 -20.46
N ALA A 226 1.07 5.35 -21.05
CA ALA A 226 1.23 5.12 -22.47
C ALA A 226 0.56 3.80 -22.92
N GLU A 227 0.62 2.76 -22.08
CA GLU A 227 -0.07 1.49 -22.31
C GLU A 227 -1.61 1.64 -22.21
N LEU A 228 -2.10 2.47 -21.29
CA LEU A 228 -3.52 2.60 -20.96
C LEU A 228 -4.32 3.54 -21.89
N LYS A 229 -3.67 4.33 -22.76
CA LYS A 229 -4.23 5.25 -23.79
C LYS A 229 -5.26 6.31 -23.33
N ARG A 230 -5.87 6.20 -22.15
CA ARG A 230 -6.97 7.05 -21.63
C ARG A 230 -6.63 7.73 -20.30
N VAL A 231 -5.34 7.84 -19.98
CA VAL A 231 -4.86 8.39 -18.71
C VAL A 231 -3.95 9.57 -18.98
N ASN A 232 -4.27 10.72 -18.39
CA ASN A 232 -3.39 11.87 -18.42
C ASN A 232 -2.41 11.80 -17.25
N ILE A 233 -1.18 12.25 -17.47
CA ILE A 233 -0.18 12.38 -16.41
C ILE A 233 0.24 13.84 -16.29
N VAL A 234 0.32 14.31 -15.05
CA VAL A 234 0.94 15.58 -14.69
C VAL A 234 2.10 15.33 -13.72
N GLN A 235 3.24 15.96 -14.00
CA GLN A 235 4.36 15.92 -13.09
C GLN A 235 4.29 17.09 -12.10
N TRP A 236 4.33 16.77 -10.82
CA TRP A 236 4.45 17.72 -9.73
C TRP A 236 5.92 17.93 -9.39
N ASN A 237 6.60 18.71 -10.23
CA ASN A 237 7.96 19.13 -9.93
C ASN A 237 7.94 20.20 -8.81
N GLU A 238 8.45 19.85 -7.64
CA GLU A 238 8.47 20.70 -6.44
C GLU A 238 9.34 21.97 -6.59
N ASP A 239 10.20 22.02 -7.62
CA ASP A 239 10.99 23.20 -8.01
C ASP A 239 10.16 24.28 -8.70
N LEU A 240 8.94 23.95 -9.14
CA LEU A 240 8.03 24.90 -9.78
C LEU A 240 7.14 25.62 -8.75
N TYR A 241 6.67 26.80 -9.13
CA TYR A 241 5.73 27.56 -8.32
C TYR A 241 4.37 26.83 -8.21
N GLU A 242 3.75 26.87 -7.03
CA GLU A 242 2.46 26.20 -6.77
C GLU A 242 1.39 26.54 -7.80
N LYS A 243 1.25 27.83 -8.16
CA LYS A 243 0.26 28.26 -9.16
C LYS A 243 0.41 27.54 -10.49
N GLN A 244 1.65 27.36 -10.95
CA GLN A 244 1.93 26.64 -12.20
C GLN A 244 1.59 25.15 -12.09
N LEU A 245 1.90 24.53 -10.95
CA LEU A 245 1.55 23.12 -10.71
C LEU A 245 0.04 22.91 -10.73
N ILE A 246 -0.71 23.82 -10.11
CA ILE A 246 -2.17 23.80 -10.08
C ILE A 246 -2.76 24.02 -11.46
N GLU A 247 -2.29 25.01 -12.21
CA GLU A 247 -2.73 25.28 -13.58
C GLU A 247 -2.44 24.10 -14.51
N ARG A 248 -1.23 23.52 -14.45
CA ARG A 248 -0.87 22.33 -15.22
C ARG A 248 -1.76 21.14 -14.86
N THR A 249 -2.08 20.96 -13.59
CA THR A 249 -2.97 19.88 -13.13
C THR A 249 -4.38 20.09 -13.65
N LYS A 250 -4.93 21.30 -13.54
CA LYS A 250 -6.26 21.65 -14.10
C LYS A 250 -6.32 21.45 -15.61
N ASN A 251 -5.26 21.83 -16.33
CA ASN A 251 -5.17 21.62 -17.77
C ASN A 251 -5.15 20.13 -18.13
N ALA A 252 -4.36 19.31 -17.42
CA ALA A 252 -4.32 17.86 -17.60
C ALA A 252 -5.65 17.17 -17.28
N CYS A 253 -6.39 17.67 -16.29
CA CYS A 253 -7.71 17.15 -15.93
C CYS A 253 -8.87 17.70 -16.80
N ASN A 254 -8.59 18.62 -17.74
CA ASN A 254 -9.60 19.40 -18.46
C ASN A 254 -10.61 20.09 -17.51
N GLY A 255 -10.11 20.73 -16.46
CA GLY A 255 -10.88 21.45 -15.45
C GLY A 255 -10.51 21.08 -14.01
N LEU A 256 -11.38 21.47 -13.08
CA LEU A 256 -11.34 21.02 -11.69
C LEU A 256 -11.75 19.55 -11.60
N VAL A 257 -11.29 18.86 -10.55
CA VAL A 257 -11.59 17.45 -10.30
C VAL A 257 -12.66 17.28 -9.22
N ASP A 258 -13.39 16.18 -9.27
CA ASP A 258 -14.46 15.90 -8.30
C ASP A 258 -13.95 15.04 -7.14
N ILE A 259 -13.00 14.15 -7.44
CA ILE A 259 -12.43 13.19 -6.50
C ILE A 259 -10.91 13.23 -6.64
N VAL A 260 -10.22 13.30 -5.51
CA VAL A 260 -8.76 13.10 -5.43
C VAL A 260 -8.49 11.86 -4.59
N ILE A 261 -7.63 10.95 -5.06
CA ILE A 261 -7.10 9.83 -4.28
C ILE A 261 -5.63 10.14 -4.01
N ASP A 262 -5.28 10.53 -2.78
CA ASP A 262 -3.97 11.06 -2.43
C ASP A 262 -3.18 10.06 -1.57
N PHE A 263 -2.07 9.58 -2.12
CA PHE A 263 -1.13 8.68 -1.45
C PHE A 263 0.18 9.40 -1.10
N GLY A 264 0.75 9.10 0.06
CA GLY A 264 1.98 9.76 0.51
C GLY A 264 1.79 11.24 0.84
N THR A 265 0.59 11.61 1.26
CA THR A 265 0.14 13.00 1.39
C THR A 265 0.94 13.82 2.39
N THR A 266 1.34 15.01 1.96
CA THR A 266 1.94 16.07 2.77
C THR A 266 0.97 17.24 2.88
N SER A 267 1.20 18.17 3.82
CA SER A 267 0.40 19.40 3.88
C SER A 267 0.46 20.20 2.57
N ARG A 268 1.64 20.23 1.91
CA ARG A 268 1.85 20.95 0.64
C ARG A 268 1.06 20.30 -0.49
N SER A 269 1.16 18.96 -0.63
CA SER A 269 0.43 18.21 -1.66
C SER A 269 -1.09 18.27 -1.43
N LEU A 270 -1.56 18.14 -0.19
CA LEU A 270 -2.98 18.22 0.14
C LEU A 270 -3.56 19.60 -0.19
N HIS A 271 -2.85 20.67 0.16
CA HIS A 271 -3.27 22.03 -0.19
C HIS A 271 -3.40 22.22 -1.71
N ARG A 272 -2.46 21.67 -2.48
CA ARG A 272 -2.51 21.66 -3.95
C ARG A 272 -3.70 20.86 -4.47
N SER A 273 -3.96 19.68 -3.91
CA SER A 273 -5.11 18.81 -4.22
C SER A 273 -6.44 19.56 -4.01
N LEU A 274 -6.61 20.24 -2.88
CA LEU A 274 -7.82 21.03 -2.57
C LEU A 274 -8.04 22.18 -3.55
N GLN A 275 -6.99 22.82 -4.05
CA GLN A 275 -7.10 23.89 -5.06
C GLN A 275 -7.41 23.40 -6.48
N CYS A 276 -7.24 22.09 -6.73
CA CYS A 276 -7.66 21.44 -7.96
C CYS A 276 -9.08 20.87 -7.88
N LEU A 277 -9.67 20.82 -6.69
CA LEU A 277 -10.94 20.17 -6.41
C LEU A 277 -12.14 21.11 -6.63
N ASN A 278 -13.24 20.58 -7.15
CA ASN A 278 -14.53 21.27 -7.27
C ASN A 278 -15.12 21.58 -5.89
N SER A 279 -16.02 22.56 -5.83
CA SER A 279 -16.88 22.73 -4.66
C SER A 279 -17.81 21.50 -4.55
N GLY A 280 -17.90 20.92 -3.35
CA GLY A 280 -18.56 19.65 -3.07
C GLY A 280 -17.67 18.41 -3.26
N GLY A 281 -16.47 18.57 -3.82
CA GLY A 281 -15.57 17.46 -4.10
C GLY A 281 -14.93 16.86 -2.84
N VAL A 282 -14.31 15.69 -3.03
CA VAL A 282 -13.70 14.90 -1.95
C VAL A 282 -12.23 14.58 -2.22
N VAL A 283 -11.39 14.65 -1.18
CA VAL A 283 -10.04 14.09 -1.15
C VAL A 283 -10.05 12.85 -0.27
N LEU A 284 -9.71 11.70 -0.86
CA LEU A 284 -9.53 10.43 -0.17
C LEU A 284 -8.07 10.31 0.26
N VAL A 285 -7.83 10.12 1.55
CA VAL A 285 -6.49 9.93 2.15
C VAL A 285 -6.51 8.74 3.10
N SER A 286 -5.36 8.17 3.46
CA SER A 286 -5.32 7.11 4.49
C SER A 286 -5.78 7.63 5.86
N GLU A 287 -6.30 6.74 6.70
CA GLU A 287 -6.71 7.07 8.09
C GLU A 287 -5.62 7.82 8.87
N GLU A 288 -4.38 7.32 8.83
CA GLU A 288 -3.23 7.97 9.51
C GLU A 288 -3.01 9.42 9.04
N VAL A 289 -3.12 9.66 7.73
CA VAL A 289 -2.97 10.99 7.15
C VAL A 289 -4.14 11.89 7.55
N ALA A 290 -5.36 11.35 7.52
CA ALA A 290 -6.57 12.08 7.90
C ALA A 290 -6.47 12.57 9.35
N GLU A 291 -6.12 11.70 10.31
CA GLU A 291 -5.95 12.07 11.72
C GLU A 291 -4.99 13.25 11.91
N ARG A 292 -3.88 13.27 11.16
CA ARG A 292 -2.84 14.30 11.26
C ARG A 292 -3.21 15.60 10.55
N LEU A 293 -3.86 15.53 9.40
CA LEU A 293 -4.06 16.69 8.51
C LEU A 293 -5.46 17.29 8.62
N LEU A 294 -6.51 16.53 8.91
CA LEU A 294 -7.88 17.04 9.04
C LEU A 294 -7.99 18.27 9.96
N PRO A 295 -7.39 18.29 11.18
CA PRO A 295 -7.50 19.45 12.05
C PRO A 295 -6.95 20.73 11.42
N LYS A 296 -5.86 20.60 10.64
CA LYS A 296 -5.16 21.73 9.99
C LYS A 296 -5.96 22.32 8.83
N PHE A 297 -6.77 21.51 8.15
CA PHE A 297 -7.51 21.91 6.94
C PHE A 297 -9.01 22.14 7.18
N SER A 298 -9.52 21.89 8.38
CA SER A 298 -10.94 22.01 8.78
C SER A 298 -11.63 23.31 8.33
N ARG A 299 -11.00 24.46 8.56
CA ARG A 299 -11.53 25.77 8.14
C ARG A 299 -11.60 25.91 6.62
N LEU A 300 -10.57 25.46 5.91
CA LEU A 300 -10.48 25.58 4.46
C LEU A 300 -11.55 24.72 3.76
N ILE A 301 -11.73 23.48 4.21
CA ILE A 301 -12.72 22.56 3.63
C ILE A 301 -14.15 23.04 3.88
N GLN A 302 -14.42 23.68 5.02
CA GLN A 302 -15.72 24.32 5.29
C GLN A 302 -15.99 25.51 4.36
N GLN A 303 -15.00 26.38 4.15
CA GLN A 303 -15.13 27.57 3.28
C GLN A 303 -15.33 27.21 1.81
N THR A 304 -14.72 26.12 1.35
CA THR A 304 -14.76 25.67 -0.05
C THR A 304 -15.86 24.63 -0.32
N ASN A 305 -16.59 24.21 0.73
CA ASN A 305 -17.54 23.10 0.72
C ASN A 305 -16.91 21.81 0.18
N GLN A 306 -15.69 21.51 0.60
CA GLN A 306 -14.93 20.32 0.21
C GLN A 306 -14.86 19.32 1.37
N LYS A 307 -14.43 18.09 1.08
CA LYS A 307 -14.37 16.99 2.05
C LYS A 307 -12.99 16.36 2.03
N ILE A 308 -12.47 15.99 3.19
CA ILE A 308 -11.33 15.06 3.31
C ILE A 308 -11.88 13.83 4.00
N GLU A 309 -11.80 12.68 3.33
CA GLU A 309 -12.38 11.42 3.79
C GLU A 309 -11.28 10.39 4.04
N PRO A 310 -11.21 9.81 5.26
CA PRO A 310 -10.28 8.74 5.56
C PRO A 310 -10.68 7.43 4.85
N VAL A 311 -9.68 6.72 4.33
CA VAL A 311 -9.83 5.40 3.71
C VAL A 311 -9.06 4.37 4.53
N ALA A 312 -9.79 3.37 5.01
CA ALA A 312 -9.24 2.20 5.69
C ALA A 312 -8.54 1.25 4.69
N THR A 313 -7.73 0.31 5.20
CA THR A 313 -6.97 -0.65 4.39
C THR A 313 -7.84 -1.44 3.41
N GLY A 314 -9.04 -1.89 3.81
CA GLY A 314 -9.93 -2.72 2.99
C GLY A 314 -10.33 -4.01 3.71
N SER A 315 -11.25 -4.79 3.13
CA SER A 315 -11.74 -6.04 3.72
C SER A 315 -11.03 -7.28 3.15
N ILE A 316 -11.12 -8.41 3.85
CA ILE A 316 -10.54 -9.66 3.36
C ILE A 316 -11.20 -10.15 2.07
N ASP A 317 -12.48 -9.86 1.86
CA ASP A 317 -13.17 -10.22 0.62
C ASP A 317 -12.66 -9.41 -0.57
N GLN A 318 -12.37 -8.12 -0.35
CA GLN A 318 -11.69 -7.30 -1.37
C GLN A 318 -10.31 -7.87 -1.73
N LEU A 319 -9.59 -8.45 -0.76
CA LEU A 319 -8.30 -9.11 -0.99
C LEU A 319 -8.47 -10.41 -1.81
N LYS A 320 -9.47 -11.24 -1.50
CA LYS A 320 -9.79 -12.45 -2.29
C LYS A 320 -10.09 -12.11 -3.75
N GLU A 321 -10.90 -11.10 -3.99
CA GLU A 321 -11.19 -10.61 -5.33
C GLU A 321 -9.92 -10.06 -6.04
N LEU A 322 -9.02 -9.37 -5.33
CA LEU A 322 -7.73 -8.94 -5.90
C LEU A 322 -6.88 -10.12 -6.34
N VAL A 323 -6.80 -11.16 -5.50
CA VAL A 323 -6.09 -12.40 -5.84
C VAL A 323 -6.65 -12.99 -7.13
N GLN A 324 -7.97 -13.04 -7.29
CA GLN A 324 -8.61 -13.55 -8.51
C GLN A 324 -8.26 -12.71 -9.75
N HIS A 325 -8.41 -11.39 -9.69
CA HIS A 325 -8.12 -10.50 -10.83
C HIS A 325 -6.64 -10.50 -11.24
N ILE A 326 -5.73 -10.69 -10.30
CA ILE A 326 -4.30 -10.73 -10.63
C ILE A 326 -3.92 -12.12 -11.15
N ALA A 327 -4.48 -13.18 -10.58
CA ALA A 327 -4.29 -14.55 -11.04
C ALA A 327 -4.86 -14.78 -12.46
N SER A 328 -5.94 -14.10 -12.83
CA SER A 328 -6.51 -14.14 -14.19
C SER A 328 -5.75 -13.29 -15.21
N GLY A 329 -4.85 -12.40 -14.75
CA GLY A 329 -4.15 -11.43 -15.60
C GLY A 329 -4.97 -10.19 -15.94
N ASP A 330 -6.16 -10.02 -15.34
CA ASP A 330 -7.03 -8.85 -15.53
C ASP A 330 -6.42 -7.55 -15.01
N ILE A 331 -5.59 -7.64 -13.96
CA ILE A 331 -4.86 -6.53 -13.36
C ILE A 331 -3.38 -6.91 -13.29
N VAL A 332 -2.54 -6.16 -13.99
CA VAL A 332 -1.09 -6.38 -13.99
C VAL A 332 -0.49 -5.83 -12.69
N PRO A 333 0.39 -6.55 -11.97
CA PRO A 333 1.05 -6.05 -10.78
C PRO A 333 2.13 -5.01 -11.11
N PRO A 334 2.34 -3.95 -10.29
CA PRO A 334 3.39 -2.98 -10.47
C PRO A 334 4.80 -3.62 -10.54
N PRO A 335 5.79 -2.90 -11.09
CA PRO A 335 7.17 -3.38 -11.11
C PRO A 335 7.65 -3.76 -9.70
N HIS A 336 8.30 -4.90 -9.61
CA HIS A 336 8.88 -5.41 -8.37
C HIS A 336 10.16 -6.18 -8.67
N THR A 337 11.02 -6.27 -7.67
CA THR A 337 12.26 -7.02 -7.70
C THR A 337 12.32 -7.92 -6.47
N GLU A 338 12.58 -9.20 -6.70
CA GLU A 338 12.80 -10.17 -5.65
C GLU A 338 14.30 -10.27 -5.34
N PHE A 339 14.64 -10.29 -4.06
CA PHE A 339 15.98 -10.43 -3.53
C PHE A 339 16.03 -11.59 -2.55
N SER A 340 17.16 -12.27 -2.43
CA SER A 340 17.33 -13.25 -1.35
C SER A 340 17.26 -12.54 0.02
N ALA A 341 16.65 -13.19 1.01
CA ALA A 341 16.70 -12.75 2.40
C ALA A 341 18.14 -12.62 2.94
N ASP A 342 19.11 -13.32 2.34
CA ASP A 342 20.54 -13.14 2.61
C ASP A 342 21.06 -11.75 2.28
N GLU A 343 20.43 -11.07 1.32
CA GLU A 343 20.81 -9.76 0.85
C GLU A 343 20.07 -8.63 1.56
N ALA A 344 19.32 -8.91 2.63
CA ALA A 344 18.48 -7.96 3.33
C ALA A 344 19.22 -6.65 3.67
N SER A 345 20.46 -6.72 4.16
CA SER A 345 21.28 -5.53 4.45
C SER A 345 21.46 -4.62 3.23
N LYS A 346 21.81 -5.21 2.08
CA LYS A 346 21.99 -4.47 0.82
C LYS A 346 20.66 -3.92 0.30
N VAL A 347 19.58 -4.70 0.44
CA VAL A 347 18.24 -4.28 0.00
C VAL A 347 17.77 -3.08 0.80
N VAL A 348 17.94 -3.12 2.13
CA VAL A 348 17.60 -2.00 3.01
C VAL A 348 18.44 -0.77 2.68
N GLU A 349 19.74 -0.92 2.50
CA GLU A 349 20.60 0.20 2.06
C GLU A 349 20.11 0.82 0.74
N LYS A 350 19.78 0.01 -0.26
CA LYS A 350 19.23 0.50 -1.54
C LYS A 350 17.85 1.15 -1.38
N LEU A 351 17.00 0.64 -0.49
CA LEU A 351 15.71 1.27 -0.17
C LEU A 351 15.91 2.64 0.49
N CYS A 352 16.88 2.75 1.40
CA CYS A 352 17.22 4.00 2.07
C CYS A 352 17.69 5.07 1.07
N HIS A 353 18.38 4.66 0.00
CA HIS A 353 18.85 5.52 -1.09
C HIS A 353 17.88 5.64 -2.28
N SER A 354 16.70 4.99 -2.21
CA SER A 354 15.70 4.96 -3.30
C SER A 354 16.24 4.43 -4.64
N GLU A 355 17.13 3.43 -4.60
CA GLU A 355 17.79 2.86 -5.78
C GLU A 355 17.04 1.66 -6.38
N ILE A 356 16.05 1.11 -5.68
CA ILE A 356 15.24 0.00 -6.19
C ILE A 356 14.04 0.56 -6.95
N PRO A 357 13.94 0.31 -8.27
CA PRO A 357 12.75 0.68 -9.02
C PRO A 357 11.59 -0.24 -8.64
N GLY A 358 10.44 0.35 -8.33
CA GLY A 358 9.25 -0.40 -7.93
C GLY A 358 9.38 -1.01 -6.53
N ARG A 359 8.83 -2.21 -6.32
CA ARG A 359 8.74 -2.82 -5.00
C ARG A 359 9.85 -3.84 -4.74
N ALA A 360 10.52 -3.75 -3.59
CA ALA A 360 11.44 -4.79 -3.11
C ALA A 360 10.68 -5.89 -2.34
N ILE A 361 11.01 -7.15 -2.65
CA ILE A 361 10.49 -8.34 -1.98
C ILE A 361 11.68 -9.18 -1.52
N LEU A 362 11.69 -9.59 -0.25
CA LEU A 362 12.65 -10.54 0.27
C LEU A 362 12.08 -11.96 0.15
N ARG A 363 12.85 -12.86 -0.47
CA ARG A 363 12.54 -14.27 -0.63
C ARG A 363 13.35 -15.10 0.37
N PHE A 364 12.66 -15.86 1.19
CA PHE A 364 13.26 -16.71 2.23
C PHE A 364 13.46 -18.15 1.75
N HIS A 365 12.60 -18.62 0.84
CA HIS A 365 12.66 -19.99 0.32
C HIS A 365 12.36 -20.04 -1.18
N ASP A 366 12.96 -21.02 -1.85
CA ASP A 366 12.71 -21.33 -3.26
C ASP A 366 11.55 -22.33 -3.38
N ILE A 367 10.36 -21.88 -2.99
CA ILE A 367 9.10 -22.61 -3.18
C ILE A 367 8.34 -21.88 -4.29
N GLN A 368 7.99 -22.62 -5.36
CA GLN A 368 7.21 -22.09 -6.49
C GLN A 368 5.72 -22.02 -6.16
#